data_AF-A0A356CL80-F1
#
_entry.id   AF-A0A356CL80-F1
#
_cell.length_a   1.000
_cell.length_b   1.000
_cell.length_c   1.000
_cell.angle_alpha   90.00
_cell.angle_beta   90.00
_cell.angle_gamma   90.00
#
_symmetry.space_group_name_H-M   'P 1'
#
loop_
_entity.id
_entity.type
_entity.pdbx_description
1 polymer ?
#
loop_
_entity_poly.entity_id
_entity_poly.type
_entity_poly.pdbx_seq_one_letter_code
_entity_poly.pdbx_strand_id
1 'polypeptide(L)' 'TAWCATNPQDTLTRLKQGETLPMETCEPNPVAEHFTLGLELGVTGTPAVIMMDGTLVPGYQPASAFAEMLGLL' A
#
# COMPACT_ATOMS: atom_id res chain seq x y z
N THR A 1 3.47 -13.43 4.20
CA THR A 1 2.54 -13.31 5.35
C THR A 1 1.43 -12.33 5.06
N ALA A 2 1.65 -11.00 5.05
CA ALA A 2 0.57 -10.01 4.90
C ALA A 2 -0.41 -10.28 3.73
N TRP A 3 0.11 -10.51 2.52
CA TRP A 3 -0.70 -10.81 1.33
C TRP A 3 -1.20 -12.26 1.23
N CYS A 4 -0.64 -13.17 2.03
CA CYS A 4 -0.96 -14.60 1.95
C CYS A 4 -1.90 -15.08 3.05
N ALA A 5 -2.21 -14.23 4.02
CA ALA A 5 -3.07 -14.58 5.12
C ALA A 5 -4.54 -14.64 4.72
N THR A 6 -5.34 -15.46 5.41
CA THR A 6 -6.79 -15.54 5.23
C THR A 6 -7.48 -14.19 5.46
N ASN A 7 -6.96 -13.37 6.38
CA ASN A 7 -7.39 -12.00 6.59
C ASN A 7 -6.20 -11.03 6.44
N PRO A 8 -5.93 -10.53 5.21
CA PRO A 8 -4.81 -9.64 4.95
C PRO A 8 -4.89 -8.30 5.72
N GLN A 9 -6.11 -7.79 5.97
CA GLN A 9 -6.31 -6.51 6.65
C GLN A 9 -5.90 -6.57 8.12
N ASP A 10 -6.35 -7.61 8.83
CA ASP A 10 -5.95 -7.87 10.22
C ASP A 10 -4.44 -8.15 10.31
N THR A 11 -3.95 -9.03 9.44
CA THR A 11 -2.53 -9.41 9.40
C THR A 11 -1.62 -8.21 9.17
N LEU A 12 -1.98 -7.33 8.22
CA LEU A 12 -1.22 -6.10 7.97
C LEU A 12 -1.28 -5.14 9.17
N THR A 13 -2.44 -5.02 9.83
CA THR A 13 -2.59 -4.19 11.04
C THR A 13 -1.66 -4.65 12.15
N ARG A 14 -1.65 -5.95 12.47
CA ARG A 14 -0.79 -6.55 13.50
C ARG A 14 0.69 -6.39 13.17
N LEU A 15 1.07 -6.62 11.91
CA LEU A 15 2.44 -6.38 11.44
C LEU A 15 2.86 -4.90 11.57
N LYS A 16 1.96 -3.96 11.25
CA LYS A 16 2.21 -2.52 11.42
C LYS A 16 2.27 -2.08 12.88
N GLN A 17 1.67 -2.84 13.79
CA GLN A 17 1.79 -2.66 15.25
C GLN A 17 3.08 -3.28 15.82
N GLY A 18 3.89 -3.95 15.00
CA GLY A 18 5.16 -4.55 15.41
C GLY A 18 5.05 -5.99 15.92
N GLU A 19 3.90 -6.65 15.75
CA GLU A 19 3.77 -8.06 16.10
C GLU A 19 4.61 -8.95 15.18
N THR A 20 5.20 -10.01 15.75
CA THR A 20 5.85 -11.07 14.97
C THR A 20 4.82 -12.15 14.65
N LEU A 21 4.53 -12.34 13.36
CA LEU A 21 3.64 -13.39 12.87
C LEU A 21 4.44 -14.50 12.19
N PRO A 22 3.92 -15.74 12.16
CA PRO A 22 4.52 -16.80 11.36
C PRO A 22 4.71 -16.39 9.89
N MET A 23 5.76 -16.92 9.27
CA MET A 23 5.97 -16.74 7.84
C MET A 23 4.96 -17.57 7.08
N GLU A 24 4.14 -16.91 6.26
CA GLU A 24 3.19 -17.56 5.36
C GLU A 24 3.52 -17.20 3.92
N THR A 25 3.51 -18.21 3.05
CA THR A 25 3.71 -18.09 1.60
C THR A 25 2.52 -18.68 0.88
N CYS A 26 2.16 -18.10 -0.25
CA CYS A 26 1.01 -18.49 -1.06
C CYS A 26 1.40 -18.41 -2.53
N GLU A 27 0.70 -19.16 -3.38
CA GLU A 27 0.78 -18.97 -4.83
C GLU A 27 -0.62 -18.83 -5.44
N PRO A 28 -0.87 -17.76 -6.22
CA PRO A 28 0.08 -16.71 -6.62
C PRO A 28 0.39 -15.69 -5.50
N ASN A 29 1.65 -15.26 -5.37
CA ASN A 29 2.07 -14.14 -4.52
C ASN A 29 2.17 -12.82 -5.34
N PRO A 30 1.38 -11.77 -5.03
CA PRO A 30 1.27 -10.59 -5.89
C PRO A 30 2.38 -9.54 -5.68
N VAL A 31 3.28 -9.73 -4.71
CA VAL A 31 4.24 -8.68 -4.31
C VAL A 31 5.18 -8.27 -5.46
N ALA A 32 5.65 -9.22 -6.26
CA ALA A 32 6.54 -8.93 -7.39
C ALA A 32 5.85 -8.14 -8.51
N GLU A 33 4.58 -8.46 -8.77
CA GLU A 33 3.74 -7.75 -9.75
C GLU A 33 3.46 -6.32 -9.28
N HIS A 34 3.07 -6.15 -8.00
CA HIS A 34 2.85 -4.82 -7.42
C HIS A 34 4.11 -3.94 -7.47
N PHE A 35 5.28 -4.50 -7.18
CA PHE A 35 6.55 -3.77 -7.24
C PHE A 35 6.86 -3.31 -8.67
N THR A 36 6.69 -4.19 -9.65
CA THR A 36 6.90 -3.88 -11.07
C THR A 36 5.95 -2.79 -11.54
N LEU A 37 4.65 -2.92 -11.24
CA LEU A 37 3.66 -1.91 -11.57
C LEU A 37 4.00 -0.54 -10.95
N GLY A 38 4.48 -0.52 -9.70
CA GLY A 38 4.93 0.72 -9.07
C GLY A 38 6.06 1.41 -9.85
N LEU A 39 7.05 0.64 -10.32
CA LEU A 39 8.14 1.18 -11.14
C LEU A 39 7.62 1.75 -12.47
N GLU A 40 6.71 1.05 -13.14
CA GLU A 40 6.10 1.49 -14.40
C GLU A 40 5.28 2.78 -14.24
N LEU A 41 4.64 2.96 -13.08
CA LEU A 41 3.89 4.18 -12.72
C LEU A 41 4.79 5.32 -12.21
N GLY A 42 6.12 5.13 -12.15
CA GLY A 42 7.06 6.16 -11.72
C GLY A 42 7.24 6.28 -10.20
N VAL A 43 6.82 5.28 -9.42
CA VAL A 43 7.04 5.25 -7.96
C VAL A 43 8.53 5.07 -7.68
N THR A 44 9.11 6.03 -6.96
CA THR A 44 10.54 6.03 -6.58
C THR A 44 10.76 5.92 -5.07
N GLY A 45 9.71 6.00 -4.26
CA GLY A 45 9.75 5.93 -2.81
C GLY A 45 8.38 5.68 -2.21
N THR A 46 8.32 5.34 -0.92
CA THR A 46 7.05 5.08 -0.21
C THR A 46 6.88 6.01 1.01
N PRO A 47 5.64 6.38 1.39
CA PRO A 47 4.39 6.05 0.70
C PRO A 47 4.24 6.81 -0.63
N ALA A 48 3.46 6.25 -1.55
CA ALA A 48 3.08 6.87 -2.82
C ALA A 48 1.60 6.55 -3.09
N VAL A 49 0.85 7.54 -3.57
CA VAL A 49 -0.58 7.41 -3.87
C VAL A 49 -0.80 7.71 -5.35
N ILE A 50 -1.54 6.84 -6.04
CA ILE A 50 -2.02 7.06 -7.40
C ILE A 50 -3.51 7.41 -7.29
N MET A 51 -3.89 8.60 -7.73
CA MET A 51 -5.28 9.08 -7.72
C MET A 51 -6.08 8.46 -8.87
N MET A 52 -7.42 8.55 -8.79
CA MET A 52 -8.32 7.97 -9.80
C MET A 52 -8.12 8.57 -11.21
N ASP A 53 -7.59 9.80 -11.30
CA ASP A 53 -7.26 10.46 -12.56
C ASP A 53 -5.84 10.12 -13.07
N GLY A 54 -5.11 9.25 -12.36
CA GLY A 54 -3.74 8.87 -12.68
C GLY A 54 -2.66 9.77 -12.06
N THR A 55 -3.03 10.81 -11.32
CA THR A 55 -2.05 11.69 -10.65
C THR A 55 -1.26 10.90 -9.60
N LEU A 56 0.08 10.91 -9.71
CA LEU A 56 0.99 10.38 -8.70
C LEU A 56 1.27 11.45 -7.64
N VAL A 57 0.89 11.16 -6.39
CA VAL A 57 1.23 11.94 -5.20
C VAL A 57 2.36 11.23 -4.45
N PRO A 58 3.62 11.68 -4.60
CA PRO A 58 4.76 11.08 -3.92
C PRO A 58 4.84 11.55 -2.47
N GLY A 59 5.27 10.64 -1.59
CA GLY A 59 5.55 10.95 -0.19
C GLY A 59 4.30 10.99 0.69
N TYR A 60 4.55 11.24 1.97
CA TYR A 60 3.51 11.31 2.98
C TYR A 60 2.71 12.61 2.84
N GLN A 61 1.38 12.50 2.97
CA GLN A 61 0.45 13.61 3.16
C GLN A 61 -0.47 13.30 4.35
N PRO A 62 -0.83 14.30 5.17
CA PRO A 62 -1.81 14.12 6.22
C PRO A 62 -3.22 13.93 5.65
N ALA A 63 -4.12 13.36 6.46
CA ALA A 63 -5.50 13.08 6.04
C ALA A 63 -6.26 14.34 5.56
N SER A 64 -6.04 15.50 6.19
CA SER A 64 -6.68 16.76 5.79
C SER A 64 -6.25 17.22 4.40
N ALA A 65 -4.98 17.05 4.04
CA ALA A 65 -4.48 17.41 2.70
C ALA A 65 -5.13 16.52 1.63
N PHE A 66 -5.29 15.22 1.89
CA PHE A 66 -6.03 14.35 0.99
C PHE A 66 -7.51 14.72 0.90
N ALA A 67 -8.13 15.12 2.02
CA ALA A 67 -9.53 15.54 2.00
C ALA A 67 -9.73 16.82 1.15
N GLU A 68 -8.81 17.77 1.19
CA GLU A 68 -8.78 18.93 0.27
C GLU A 68 -8.58 18.48 -1.19
N MET A 69 -7.60 17.61 -1.47
CA MET A 69 -7.35 17.09 -2.83
C MET A 69 -8.55 16.33 -3.41
N LEU A 70 -9.33 15.65 -2.56
CA LEU A 70 -10.51 14.89 -2.94
C LEU A 70 -11.80 15.73 -2.95
N GLY A 71 -11.73 17.03 -2.61
CA GLY A 71 -12.90 17.92 -2.57
C GLY A 71 -13.90 17.59 -1.46
N LEU A 72 -13.42 17.04 -0.33
CA LEU A 72 -14.23 16.69 0.84
C LEU A 72 -14.23 17.79 1.92
N LEU A 73 -13.45 18.86 1.73
CA LEU A 73 -13.32 20.03 2.59
C LEU A 73 -13.55 21.33 1.79
#